data_AF-A0A2H6KAZ3-F1
#
_entry.id   AF-A0A2H6KAZ3-F1
#
_cell.length_a   1.000
_cell.length_b   1.000
_cell.length_c   1.000
_cell.angle_alpha   90.00
_cell.angle_beta   90.00
_cell.angle_gamma   90.00
#
_symmetry.space_group_name_H-M   'P 1'
#
loop_
_entity.id
_entity.type
_entity.pdbx_description
1 polymer ?
#
loop_
_entity_poly.entity_id
_entity_poly.type
_entity_poly.pdbx_seq_one_letter_code
_entity_poly.pdbx_strand_id
1 'polypeptide(L)'
;MYVKGFWGYNKYTGASSNHEFLAYFDVDVTNMMANTKKVVDDNFAEVMNASSFKQVSPDSTTNSDGCQMINKMWARDLINELHSYKMYYIHQRYRSASQQLLKVPVGNPVYQDIGFDEPLDKMVVYHWAYQLKQAYDDLMLNSSKMHTKWDELKNRINTSIPASD
;
A
#
# COMPACT_ATOMS: atom_id res chain seq x y z
N MET A 1 5.61 2.73 -8.84
CA MET A 1 6.19 1.74 -9.79
C MET A 1 6.04 0.36 -9.16
N TYR A 2 5.36 -0.60 -9.79
CA TYR A 2 5.08 -1.89 -9.15
C TYR A 2 6.35 -2.75 -8.98
N VAL A 3 6.58 -3.31 -7.78
CA VAL A 3 7.72 -4.18 -7.48
C VAL A 3 7.47 -5.59 -8.05
N LYS A 4 8.20 -5.95 -9.11
CA LYS A 4 8.16 -7.27 -9.78
C LYS A 4 9.37 -8.12 -9.36
N GLY A 5 9.24 -9.46 -9.41
CA GLY A 5 10.39 -10.37 -9.26
C GLY A 5 10.91 -10.56 -7.83
N PHE A 6 10.08 -10.30 -6.81
CA PHE A 6 10.44 -10.46 -5.40
C PHE A 6 10.76 -11.92 -5.02
N TRP A 7 10.15 -12.88 -5.73
CA TRP A 7 10.25 -14.32 -5.47
C TRP A 7 11.37 -14.96 -6.30
N GLY A 8 12.58 -15.05 -5.74
CA GLY A 8 13.70 -15.75 -6.38
C GLY A 8 14.41 -16.68 -5.40
N TYR A 9 14.55 -17.97 -5.74
CA TYR A 9 15.31 -18.95 -4.96
C TYR A 9 16.75 -18.47 -4.65
N ASN A 10 17.39 -17.80 -5.63
CA ASN A 10 18.72 -17.23 -5.48
C ASN A 10 18.80 -16.11 -4.44
N LYS A 11 17.70 -15.41 -4.13
CA LYS A 11 17.67 -14.41 -3.05
C LYS A 11 17.72 -15.05 -1.65
N TYR A 12 17.36 -16.33 -1.54
CA TYR A 12 17.38 -17.05 -0.26
C TYR A 12 18.68 -17.84 -0.05
N THR A 13 19.24 -18.44 -1.11
CA THR A 13 20.39 -19.36 -1.00
C THR A 13 21.70 -18.84 -1.61
N GLY A 14 21.68 -17.66 -2.26
CA GLY A 14 22.83 -17.16 -3.04
C GLY A 14 23.79 -16.24 -2.29
N ALA A 15 23.44 -15.79 -1.07
CA ALA A 15 24.25 -14.85 -0.32
C ALA A 15 25.37 -15.53 0.45
N SER A 16 26.57 -14.95 0.38
CA SER A 16 27.75 -15.41 1.14
C SER A 16 27.82 -14.79 2.53
N SER A 17 27.04 -13.73 2.81
CA SER A 17 26.99 -13.04 4.10
C SER A 17 25.57 -12.57 4.44
N ASN A 18 25.32 -12.30 5.74
CA ASN A 18 24.03 -11.79 6.20
C ASN A 18 23.72 -10.40 5.64
N HIS A 19 24.74 -9.55 5.44
CA HIS A 19 24.56 -8.24 4.80
C HIS A 19 24.15 -8.37 3.33
N GLU A 20 24.80 -9.27 2.58
CA GLU A 20 24.45 -9.53 1.18
C GLU A 20 23.04 -10.10 1.04
N PHE A 21 22.65 -11.00 1.95
CA PHE A 21 21.29 -11.54 2.01
C PHE A 21 20.25 -10.44 2.20
N LEU A 22 20.47 -9.51 3.14
CA LEU A 22 19.54 -8.40 3.39
C LEU A 22 19.42 -7.45 2.19
N ALA A 23 20.53 -7.18 1.50
CA ALA A 23 20.54 -6.30 0.34
C ALA A 23 19.60 -6.77 -0.80
N TYR A 24 19.32 -8.08 -0.90
CA TYR A 24 18.35 -8.62 -1.87
C TYR A 24 16.90 -8.20 -1.61
N PHE A 25 16.58 -7.77 -0.38
CA PHE A 25 15.23 -7.40 0.04
C PHE A 25 15.09 -5.91 0.36
N ASP A 26 16.13 -5.27 0.92
CA ASP A 26 16.07 -3.89 1.43
C ASP A 26 15.53 -2.88 0.40
N VAL A 27 15.99 -2.99 -0.85
CA VAL A 27 15.55 -2.11 -1.95
C VAL A 27 14.06 -2.33 -2.24
N ASP A 28 13.64 -3.59 -2.33
CA ASP A 28 12.25 -3.94 -2.63
C ASP A 28 11.31 -3.52 -1.48
N VAL A 29 11.70 -3.78 -0.23
CA VAL A 29 10.97 -3.38 0.99
C VAL A 29 10.82 -1.86 1.07
N THR A 30 11.91 -1.12 0.84
CA THR A 30 11.88 0.34 0.83
C THR A 30 10.96 0.88 -0.26
N ASN A 31 11.06 0.32 -1.47
CA ASN A 31 10.20 0.70 -2.59
C ASN A 31 8.73 0.38 -2.32
N MET A 32 8.41 -0.77 -1.72
CA MET A 32 7.05 -1.13 -1.33
C MET A 32 6.46 -0.09 -0.37
N MET A 33 7.20 0.29 0.69
CA MET A 33 6.74 1.30 1.64
C MET A 33 6.54 2.67 1.01
N ALA A 34 7.48 3.12 0.17
CA ALA A 34 7.38 4.41 -0.52
C ALA A 34 6.18 4.46 -1.48
N ASN A 35 5.99 3.40 -2.27
CA ASN A 35 4.85 3.27 -3.18
C ASN A 35 3.51 3.22 -2.42
N THR A 36 3.44 2.48 -1.32
CA THR A 36 2.23 2.41 -0.47
C THR A 36 1.86 3.78 0.06
N LYS A 37 2.82 4.53 0.62
CA LYS A 37 2.57 5.90 1.08
C LYS A 37 1.99 6.76 -0.04
N LYS A 38 2.62 6.72 -1.22
CA LYS A 38 2.15 7.47 -2.37
C LYS A 38 0.70 7.10 -2.75
N VAL A 39 0.38 5.82 -2.83
CA VAL A 39 -0.97 5.37 -3.19
C VAL A 39 -2.02 5.84 -2.18
N VAL A 40 -1.72 5.80 -0.89
CA VAL A 40 -2.63 6.31 0.14
C VAL A 40 -2.82 7.81 0.00
N ASP A 41 -1.73 8.57 -0.10
CA ASP A 41 -1.77 10.03 -0.24
C ASP A 41 -2.55 10.45 -1.52
N ASP A 42 -2.33 9.75 -2.64
CA ASP A 42 -3.01 10.00 -3.92
C ASP A 42 -4.53 9.71 -3.81
N ASN A 43 -4.92 8.60 -3.16
CA ASN A 43 -6.34 8.25 -2.96
C ASN A 43 -7.07 9.25 -2.05
N PHE A 44 -6.42 9.69 -0.98
CA PHE A 44 -6.98 10.67 -0.07
C PHE A 44 -7.21 12.01 -0.78
N ALA A 45 -6.24 12.46 -1.57
CA ALA A 45 -6.37 13.67 -2.38
C ALA A 45 -7.54 13.57 -3.37
N GLU A 46 -7.73 12.40 -3.98
CA GLU A 46 -8.83 12.14 -4.91
C GLU A 46 -10.21 12.22 -4.21
N VAL A 47 -10.33 11.60 -3.04
CA VAL A 47 -11.56 11.62 -2.22
C VAL A 47 -11.89 13.03 -1.75
N MET A 48 -10.87 13.80 -1.34
CA MET A 48 -11.06 15.19 -0.94
C MET A 48 -11.52 16.04 -2.13
N ASN A 49 -10.95 15.83 -3.32
CA ASN A 49 -11.41 16.50 -4.54
C ASN A 49 -12.88 16.16 -4.84
N ALA A 50 -13.23 14.88 -4.80
CA ALA A 50 -14.58 14.41 -5.08
C ALA A 50 -15.60 14.94 -4.05
N SER A 51 -15.25 14.94 -2.77
CA SER A 51 -16.10 15.43 -1.67
C SER A 51 -16.31 16.95 -1.71
N SER A 52 -15.38 17.69 -2.32
CA SER A 52 -15.50 19.13 -2.52
C SER A 52 -16.34 19.52 -3.76
N PHE A 53 -16.80 18.53 -4.54
CA PHE A 53 -17.60 18.77 -5.73
C PHE A 53 -19.03 19.18 -5.37
N LYS A 54 -19.44 20.39 -5.81
CA LYS A 54 -20.72 21.02 -5.42
C LYS A 54 -21.76 21.09 -6.53
N GLN A 55 -21.44 20.65 -7.75
CA GLN A 55 -22.38 20.75 -8.86
C GLN A 55 -23.43 19.64 -8.77
N VAL A 56 -24.64 19.96 -9.20
CA VAL A 56 -25.80 19.08 -9.12
C VAL A 56 -26.43 19.00 -10.51
N SER A 57 -26.65 17.78 -10.99
CA SER A 57 -27.38 17.52 -12.23
C SER A 57 -28.88 17.75 -12.03
N PRO A 58 -29.65 18.17 -13.05
CA PRO A 58 -31.11 18.09 -13.00
C PRO A 58 -31.63 16.64 -12.90
N ASP A 59 -30.83 15.63 -13.27
CA ASP A 59 -31.17 14.22 -13.08
C ASP A 59 -30.79 13.72 -11.68
N SER A 60 -31.83 13.43 -10.89
CA SER A 60 -31.69 12.86 -9.53
C SER A 60 -30.94 11.52 -9.50
N THR A 61 -31.03 10.71 -10.56
CA THR A 61 -30.33 9.42 -10.64
C THR A 61 -28.83 9.64 -10.74
N THR A 62 -28.40 10.51 -11.64
CA THR A 62 -26.98 10.89 -11.81
C THR A 62 -26.41 11.47 -10.51
N ASN A 63 -27.17 12.28 -9.77
CA ASN A 63 -26.73 12.79 -8.46
C ASN A 63 -26.57 11.67 -7.42
N SER A 64 -27.54 10.76 -7.34
CA SER A 64 -27.47 9.60 -6.45
C SER A 64 -26.25 8.72 -6.76
N ASP A 65 -26.00 8.44 -8.04
CA ASP A 65 -24.83 7.68 -8.49
C ASP A 65 -23.51 8.38 -8.09
N GLY A 66 -23.45 9.71 -8.25
CA GLY A 66 -22.33 10.54 -7.80
C GLY A 66 -22.08 10.43 -6.29
N CYS A 67 -23.12 10.59 -5.47
CA CYS A 67 -23.01 10.44 -4.01
C CYS A 67 -22.57 9.02 -3.60
N GLN A 68 -23.13 7.99 -4.23
CA GLN A 68 -22.73 6.60 -3.98
C GLN A 68 -21.26 6.36 -4.37
N MET A 69 -20.79 6.98 -5.45
CA MET A 69 -19.39 6.89 -5.85
C MET A 69 -18.47 7.53 -4.80
N ILE A 70 -18.77 8.76 -4.37
CA ILE A 70 -17.98 9.45 -3.33
C ILE A 70 -17.89 8.60 -2.06
N ASN A 71 -19.00 8.01 -1.61
CA ASN A 71 -19.02 7.10 -0.46
C ASN A 71 -18.14 5.86 -0.66
N LYS A 72 -18.15 5.26 -1.86
CA LYS A 72 -17.29 4.13 -2.21
C LYS A 72 -15.81 4.54 -2.21
N MET A 73 -15.49 5.75 -2.68
CA MET A 73 -14.13 6.27 -2.65
C MET A 73 -13.64 6.48 -1.21
N TRP A 74 -14.48 7.01 -0.31
CA TRP A 74 -14.19 7.10 1.14
C TRP A 74 -13.94 5.73 1.77
N ALA A 75 -14.80 4.74 1.47
CA ALA A 75 -14.62 3.39 1.99
C ALA A 75 -13.29 2.77 1.52
N ARG A 76 -12.92 2.99 0.24
CA ARG A 76 -11.64 2.54 -0.31
C ARG A 76 -10.45 3.22 0.40
N ASP A 77 -10.54 4.51 0.63
CA ASP A 77 -9.48 5.28 1.31
C ASP A 77 -9.20 4.75 2.71
N LEU A 78 -10.26 4.56 3.52
CA LEU A 78 -10.15 3.93 4.83
C LEU A 78 -9.52 2.53 4.77
N ILE A 79 -9.92 1.70 3.81
CA ILE A 79 -9.33 0.37 3.61
C ILE A 79 -7.83 0.49 3.28
N ASN A 80 -7.44 1.43 2.42
CA ASN A 80 -6.04 1.66 2.05
C ASN A 80 -5.20 2.19 3.22
N GLU A 81 -5.76 3.06 4.07
CA GLU A 81 -5.12 3.47 5.32
C GLU A 81 -4.85 2.27 6.23
N LEU A 82 -5.84 1.40 6.44
CA LEU A 82 -5.68 0.18 7.23
C LEU A 82 -4.60 -0.75 6.67
N HIS A 83 -4.55 -0.93 5.34
CA HIS A 83 -3.48 -1.67 4.68
C HIS A 83 -2.11 -1.02 4.89
N SER A 84 -2.02 0.30 4.86
CA SER A 84 -0.78 1.04 5.14
C SER A 84 -0.27 0.79 6.57
N TYR A 85 -1.17 0.81 7.56
CA TYR A 85 -0.83 0.46 8.94
C TYR A 85 -0.33 -0.99 9.07
N LYS A 86 -1.01 -1.95 8.41
CA LYS A 86 -0.57 -3.35 8.36
C LYS A 86 0.84 -3.47 7.77
N MET A 87 1.10 -2.78 6.66
CA MET A 87 2.41 -2.77 6.01
C MET A 87 3.49 -2.15 6.90
N TYR A 88 3.19 -1.04 7.58
CA TYR A 88 4.10 -0.42 8.53
C TYR A 88 4.49 -1.38 9.65
N TYR A 89 3.52 -2.07 10.24
CA TYR A 89 3.77 -3.09 11.26
C TYR A 89 4.70 -4.19 10.74
N ILE A 90 4.40 -4.77 9.57
CA ILE A 90 5.22 -5.82 8.97
C ILE A 90 6.63 -5.33 8.67
N HIS A 91 6.77 -4.10 8.18
CA HIS A 91 8.07 -3.48 7.93
C HIS A 91 8.90 -3.33 9.23
N GLN A 92 8.27 -3.00 10.37
CA GLN A 92 8.98 -2.95 11.65
C GLN A 92 9.43 -4.35 12.11
N ARG A 93 8.62 -5.38 11.87
CA ARG A 93 9.03 -6.78 12.12
C ARG A 93 10.22 -7.19 11.25
N TYR A 94 10.17 -6.87 9.95
CA TYR A 94 11.28 -7.08 9.04
C TYR A 94 12.56 -6.39 9.53
N ARG A 95 12.49 -5.10 9.88
CA ARG A 95 13.65 -4.35 10.38
C ARG A 95 14.24 -4.96 11.65
N SER A 96 13.39 -5.41 12.57
CA SER A 96 13.81 -6.01 13.83
C SER A 96 14.49 -7.36 13.60
N ALA A 97 13.92 -8.20 12.73
CA ALA A 97 14.53 -9.47 12.31
C ALA A 97 15.89 -9.25 11.61
N SER A 98 15.99 -8.23 10.74
CA SER A 98 17.25 -7.86 10.09
C SER A 98 18.31 -7.43 11.11
N GLN A 99 17.93 -6.65 12.14
CA GLN A 99 18.84 -6.24 13.21
C GLN A 99 19.33 -7.45 14.03
N GLN A 100 18.45 -8.39 14.34
CA GLN A 100 18.81 -9.62 15.04
C GLN A 100 19.76 -10.50 14.24
N LEU A 101 19.49 -10.70 12.95
CA LEU A 101 20.36 -11.46 12.04
C LEU A 101 21.78 -10.87 11.98
N LEU A 102 21.90 -9.55 12.09
CA LEU A 102 23.18 -8.83 12.12
C LEU A 102 23.80 -8.74 13.53
N LYS A 103 23.12 -9.26 14.56
CA LYS A 103 23.52 -9.16 15.98
C LYS A 103 23.72 -7.71 16.44
N VAL A 104 22.96 -6.78 15.88
CA VAL A 104 22.96 -5.37 16.27
C VAL A 104 21.75 -5.08 17.17
N PRO A 105 21.82 -4.04 18.02
CA PRO A 105 20.70 -3.69 18.89
C PRO A 105 19.40 -3.44 18.11
N VAL A 106 18.31 -4.08 18.57
CA VAL A 106 16.98 -3.87 18.01
C VAL A 106 16.46 -2.50 18.43
N GLY A 107 16.02 -1.69 17.47
CA GLY A 107 15.61 -0.30 17.73
C GLY A 107 14.34 -0.20 18.58
N ASN A 108 13.39 -1.13 18.40
CA ASN A 108 12.17 -1.21 19.19
C ASN A 108 11.98 -2.63 19.75
N PRO A 109 12.20 -2.83 21.06
CA PRO A 109 12.10 -4.15 21.70
C PRO A 109 10.72 -4.83 21.58
N VAL A 110 9.63 -4.08 21.33
CA VAL A 110 8.29 -4.66 21.16
C VAL A 110 8.20 -5.57 19.91
N TYR A 111 9.07 -5.32 18.93
CA TYR A 111 9.14 -6.10 17.69
C TYR A 111 10.27 -7.14 17.70
N GLN A 112 10.97 -7.31 18.83
CA GLN A 112 12.02 -8.29 18.98
C GLN A 112 11.43 -9.72 18.88
N ASP A 113 11.88 -10.50 17.90
CA ASP A 113 11.55 -11.93 17.83
C ASP A 113 12.33 -12.72 18.90
N ILE A 114 11.87 -13.93 19.22
CA ILE A 114 12.68 -14.88 19.99
C ILE A 114 13.97 -15.10 19.17
N GLY A 115 15.15 -14.91 19.76
CA GLY A 115 16.40 -15.12 19.03
C GLY A 115 16.51 -16.59 18.61
N PHE A 116 16.76 -16.86 17.34
CA PHE A 116 16.99 -18.22 16.84
C PHE A 116 18.44 -18.36 16.34
N ASP A 117 18.93 -19.59 16.20
CA ASP A 117 20.21 -19.83 15.52
C ASP A 117 20.02 -19.89 13.99
N GLU A 118 21.07 -19.63 13.21
CA GLU A 118 21.02 -19.88 11.77
C GLU A 118 20.66 -21.35 11.47
N PRO A 119 19.79 -21.64 10.47
CA PRO A 119 19.26 -20.75 9.44
C PRO A 119 17.92 -20.05 9.79
N LEU A 120 17.38 -20.24 11.00
CA LEU A 120 16.04 -19.78 11.36
C LEU A 120 15.91 -18.25 11.32
N ASP A 121 16.95 -17.51 11.74
CA ASP A 121 16.94 -16.04 11.64
C ASP A 121 16.75 -15.53 10.19
N LYS A 122 17.37 -16.18 9.21
CA LYS A 122 17.19 -15.86 7.78
C LYS A 122 15.77 -16.19 7.31
N MET A 123 15.19 -17.28 7.82
CA MET A 123 13.79 -17.62 7.53
C MET A 123 12.82 -16.59 8.09
N VAL A 124 13.09 -16.03 9.29
CA VAL A 124 12.25 -14.98 9.89
C VAL A 124 12.31 -13.70 9.06
N VAL A 125 13.50 -13.26 8.64
CA VAL A 125 13.65 -12.11 7.74
C VAL A 125 12.89 -12.33 6.43
N TYR A 126 13.07 -13.49 5.79
CA TYR A 126 12.38 -13.85 4.56
C TYR A 126 10.86 -13.84 4.76
N HIS A 127 10.37 -14.41 5.87
CA HIS A 127 8.95 -14.45 6.20
C HIS A 127 8.35 -13.04 6.27
N TRP A 128 8.98 -12.11 6.98
CA TRP A 128 8.46 -10.74 7.09
C TRP A 128 8.52 -9.99 5.77
N ALA A 129 9.59 -10.17 4.99
CA ALA A 129 9.71 -9.61 3.66
C ALA A 129 8.60 -10.17 2.72
N TYR A 130 8.30 -11.47 2.81
CA TYR A 130 7.22 -12.15 2.10
C TYR A 130 5.84 -11.58 2.48
N GLN A 131 5.56 -11.47 3.77
CA GLN A 131 4.31 -10.90 4.28
C GLN A 131 4.11 -9.46 3.82
N LEU A 132 5.20 -8.68 3.74
CA LEU A 132 5.13 -7.30 3.24
C LEU A 132 4.71 -7.26 1.78
N LYS A 133 5.28 -8.14 0.95
CA LYS A 133 4.93 -8.25 -0.47
C LYS A 133 3.47 -8.64 -0.68
N GLN A 134 2.94 -9.57 0.10
CA GLN A 134 1.53 -9.93 0.03
C GLN A 134 0.64 -8.73 0.38
N ALA A 135 0.93 -8.05 1.49
CA ALA A 135 0.17 -6.87 1.90
C ALA A 135 0.25 -5.72 0.87
N TYR A 136 1.40 -5.55 0.23
CA TYR A 136 1.61 -4.60 -0.86
C TYR A 136 0.77 -4.93 -2.10
N ASP A 137 0.69 -6.21 -2.48
CA ASP A 137 -0.11 -6.65 -3.64
C ASP A 137 -1.60 -6.43 -3.43
N ASP A 138 -2.10 -6.72 -2.22
CA ASP A 138 -3.48 -6.45 -1.84
C ASP A 138 -3.83 -4.95 -1.98
N LEU A 139 -2.94 -4.07 -1.47
CA LEU A 139 -3.13 -2.61 -1.56
C LEU A 139 -3.10 -2.11 -3.01
N MET A 140 -2.16 -2.62 -3.81
CA MET A 140 -2.04 -2.24 -5.22
C MET A 140 -3.21 -2.73 -6.08
N LEU A 141 -3.80 -3.86 -5.72
CA LEU A 141 -5.03 -4.34 -6.36
C LEU A 141 -6.20 -3.40 -6.06
N ASN A 142 -6.34 -2.96 -4.81
CA ASN A 142 -7.45 -2.13 -4.35
C ASN A 142 -7.42 -0.69 -4.91
N SER A 143 -6.24 -0.16 -5.26
CA SER A 143 -6.09 1.21 -5.74
C SER A 143 -6.55 1.46 -7.19
N SER A 144 -6.65 0.41 -8.01
CA SER A 144 -6.61 0.54 -9.48
C SER A 144 -7.93 0.84 -10.23
N LYS A 145 -9.11 0.93 -9.60
CA LYS A 145 -10.40 0.86 -10.35
C LYS A 145 -11.45 1.98 -10.17
N MET A 146 -11.32 2.89 -9.21
CA MET A 146 -12.43 3.84 -8.92
C MET A 146 -12.32 5.20 -9.63
N HIS A 147 -11.12 5.63 -10.00
CA HIS A 147 -10.88 6.96 -10.56
C HIS A 147 -11.63 7.24 -11.86
N THR A 148 -11.51 6.32 -12.83
CA THR A 148 -12.13 6.47 -14.16
C THR A 148 -13.64 6.70 -14.09
N LYS A 149 -14.32 5.98 -13.19
CA LYS A 149 -15.78 6.07 -13.06
C LYS A 149 -16.23 7.37 -12.38
N TRP A 150 -15.44 7.91 -11.46
CA TRP A 150 -15.75 9.22 -10.85
C TRP A 150 -15.64 10.34 -11.88
N ASP A 151 -14.58 10.34 -12.70
CA ASP A 151 -14.41 11.35 -13.74
C ASP A 151 -15.52 11.32 -14.80
N GLU A 152 -15.96 10.12 -15.20
CA GLU A 152 -17.12 9.94 -16.08
C GLU A 152 -18.40 10.55 -15.49
N LEU A 153 -18.69 10.26 -14.21
CA LEU A 153 -19.86 10.79 -13.51
C LEU A 153 -19.77 12.32 -13.35
N LYS A 154 -18.60 12.83 -12.97
CA LYS A 154 -18.34 14.27 -12.84
C LYS A 154 -18.59 14.99 -14.17
N ASN A 155 -18.10 14.44 -15.27
CA ASN A 155 -18.34 15.00 -16.60
C ASN A 155 -19.83 14.99 -16.96
N ARG A 156 -20.54 13.88 -16.70
CA ARG A 156 -21.99 13.80 -16.91
C ARG A 156 -22.75 14.87 -16.13
N ILE A 157 -22.40 15.09 -14.86
CA ILE A 157 -23.00 16.14 -14.03
C ILE A 157 -22.74 17.51 -14.66
N ASN A 158 -21.48 17.83 -14.96
CA ASN A 158 -21.09 19.13 -15.55
C ASN A 158 -21.81 19.41 -16.89
N THR A 159 -21.97 18.40 -17.75
CA THR A 159 -22.59 18.57 -19.08
C THR A 159 -24.12 18.52 -19.05
N SER A 160 -24.72 18.12 -17.93
CA SER A 160 -26.17 18.11 -17.75
C SER A 160 -26.74 19.43 -17.23
N ILE A 161 -25.86 20.38 -16.87
CA ILE A 161 -26.24 21.73 -16.46
C ILE A 161 -26.57 22.52 -17.74
N PRO A 162 -27.81 23.03 -17.90
CA PRO A 162 -28.12 23.86 -19.05
C PRO A 162 -27.21 25.09 -19.06
N ALA A 163 -26.72 25.47 -20.24
CA ALA A 163 -26.00 26.73 -20.41
C ALA A 163 -26.87 27.84 -19.80
N SER A 164 -26.30 28.59 -18.85
CA SER A 164 -26.99 29.70 -18.21
C SER A 164 -27.51 30.67 -19.28
N ASP A 165 -28.83 30.89 -19.31
CA ASP A 165 -29.48 31.99 -20.02
C ASP A 165 -29.09 33.35 -19.42
#